data_AF-A0A7X3H1X8-F1
#
_entry.id   AF-A0A7X3H1X8-F1
#
_cell.length_a   1.000
_cell.length_b   1.000
_cell.length_c   1.000
_cell.angle_alpha   90.00
_cell.angle_beta   90.00
_cell.angle_gamma   90.00
#
_symmetry.space_group_name_H-M   'P 1'
#
loop_
_entity.id
_entity.type
_entity.pdbx_description
1 polymer ?
#
loop_
_entity_poly.entity_id
_entity_poly.type
_entity_poly.pdbx_seq_one_letter_code
_entity_poly.pdbx_strand_id
1 'polypeptide(L)'
;MTDYPIDENMEVTLHFTLKLEDGTVVDTTREKAPATFQFGDGNLPPGFENPLKGLKKGETGCFTITPEHAFGQQNPQNVQLLKLDDFGDETPEIGMVMSFADAAGGELPGVVKSIEGNQVEVDFNHPLAGRTLTFDVEVLEVTPVTTH
;
A
#
# COMPACT_ATOMS: atom_id res chain seq x y z
N MET A 1 3.51 -28.17 19.37
CA MET A 1 3.71 -26.99 18.48
C MET A 1 2.33 -26.47 18.19
N THR A 2 1.96 -25.35 18.80
CA THR A 2 0.59 -24.84 18.71
C THR A 2 0.48 -24.03 17.43
N ASP A 3 -0.28 -24.56 16.49
CA ASP A 3 -0.58 -23.93 15.23
C ASP A 3 -1.81 -23.03 15.44
N TYR A 4 -1.56 -21.78 15.82
CA TYR A 4 -2.63 -20.80 16.01
C TYR A 4 -3.09 -20.29 14.64
N PRO A 5 -4.40 -20.34 14.33
CA PRO A 5 -4.93 -19.66 13.15
C PRO A 5 -4.79 -18.15 13.33
N ILE A 6 -4.48 -17.43 12.26
CA ILE A 6 -4.44 -15.97 12.25
C ILE A 6 -5.81 -15.42 12.66
N ASP A 7 -5.84 -14.65 13.73
CA ASP A 7 -7.03 -14.00 14.28
C ASP A 7 -6.67 -12.65 14.93
N GLU A 8 -7.66 -11.95 15.50
CA GLU A 8 -7.47 -10.61 16.07
C GLU A 8 -6.43 -10.61 17.21
N ASN A 9 -5.55 -9.60 17.25
CA ASN A 9 -4.45 -9.49 18.20
C ASN A 9 -3.39 -10.60 18.08
N MET A 10 -3.20 -11.15 16.88
CA MET A 10 -2.05 -12.02 16.60
C MET A 10 -1.00 -11.28 15.77
N GLU A 11 0.25 -11.51 16.12
CA GLU A 11 1.40 -11.08 15.34
C GLU A 11 1.68 -12.17 14.30
N VAL A 12 1.71 -11.74 13.05
CA VAL A 12 1.91 -12.61 11.90
C VAL A 12 3.20 -12.19 11.22
N THR A 13 4.13 -13.13 11.16
CA THR A 13 5.34 -13.00 10.35
C THR A 13 5.11 -13.74 9.04
N LEU A 14 5.12 -13.02 7.92
CA LEU A 14 4.94 -13.61 6.61
C LEU A 14 5.83 -12.95 5.55
N HIS A 15 6.12 -13.70 4.50
CA HIS A 15 6.59 -13.10 3.26
C HIS A 15 5.39 -12.77 2.39
N PHE A 16 5.40 -11.59 1.79
CA PHE A 16 4.42 -11.20 0.79
C PHE A 16 5.10 -10.81 -0.52
N THR A 17 4.37 -10.91 -1.62
CA THR A 17 4.77 -10.44 -2.94
C THR A 17 3.56 -9.79 -3.61
N LEU A 18 3.70 -8.52 -3.96
CA LEU A 18 2.74 -7.74 -4.71
C LEU A 18 3.16 -7.75 -6.18
N LYS A 19 2.29 -8.27 -7.04
CA LYS A 19 2.46 -8.26 -8.49
C LYS A 19 1.34 -7.47 -9.14
N LEU A 20 1.64 -6.77 -10.22
CA LEU A 20 0.63 -6.19 -11.10
C LEU A 20 -0.03 -7.27 -11.95
N GLU A 21 -1.20 -6.95 -12.50
CA GLU A 21 -1.88 -7.77 -13.52
C GLU A 21 -0.96 -8.18 -14.68
N ASP A 22 -0.02 -7.30 -15.05
CA ASP A 22 0.99 -7.54 -16.10
C ASP A 22 2.09 -8.55 -15.69
N GLY A 23 2.08 -9.03 -14.44
CA GLY A 23 3.08 -9.94 -13.88
C GLY A 23 4.32 -9.23 -13.30
N THR A 24 4.40 -7.90 -13.42
CA THR A 24 5.47 -7.10 -12.83
C THR A 24 5.41 -7.15 -11.30
N VAL A 25 6.48 -7.61 -10.65
CA VAL A 25 6.61 -7.57 -9.19
C VAL A 25 6.85 -6.12 -8.76
N VAL A 26 5.95 -5.58 -7.96
CA VAL A 26 6.03 -4.21 -7.43
C VAL A 26 6.79 -4.18 -6.12
N ASP A 27 6.43 -5.09 -5.22
CA ASP A 27 7.07 -5.20 -3.92
C ASP A 27 7.15 -6.67 -3.50
N THR A 28 8.23 -7.07 -2.87
CA THR A 28 8.39 -8.43 -2.36
C THR A 28 9.27 -8.42 -1.12
N THR A 29 8.79 -9.10 -0.10
CA THR A 29 9.58 -9.44 1.09
C THR A 29 10.14 -10.84 1.02
N ARG A 30 9.78 -11.65 0.01
CA ARG A 30 10.32 -13.02 -0.16
C ARG A 30 11.82 -13.03 -0.44
N GLU A 31 12.34 -11.98 -1.06
CA GLU A 31 13.78 -11.79 -1.30
C GLU A 31 14.47 -11.00 -0.17
N LYS A 32 13.73 -10.59 0.87
CA LYS A 32 14.20 -9.74 1.98
C LYS A 32 13.82 -10.37 3.33
N ALA A 33 13.97 -9.59 4.41
CA ALA A 33 13.43 -9.97 5.71
C ALA A 33 11.91 -10.09 5.66
N PRO A 34 11.31 -11.06 6.36
CA PRO A 34 9.87 -11.21 6.40
C PRO A 34 9.20 -10.01 7.08
N ALA A 35 7.99 -9.70 6.63
CA ALA A 35 7.20 -8.65 7.25
C ALA A 35 6.50 -9.20 8.48
N THR A 36 6.56 -8.43 9.56
CA THR A 36 5.85 -8.73 10.81
C THR A 36 4.83 -7.64 11.03
N PHE A 37 3.58 -8.02 11.22
CA PHE A 37 2.50 -7.08 11.53
C PHE A 37 1.51 -7.72 12.50
N GLN A 38 0.74 -6.87 13.18
CA GLN A 38 -0.35 -7.31 14.05
C GLN A 38 -1.67 -7.32 13.29
N PHE A 39 -2.34 -8.47 13.30
CA PHE A 39 -3.65 -8.66 12.71
C PHE A 39 -4.72 -7.92 13.52
N GLY A 40 -5.48 -7.04 12.84
CA GLY A 40 -6.52 -6.21 13.46
C GLY A 40 -6.02 -4.88 14.02
N ASP A 41 -4.75 -4.51 13.83
CA ASP A 41 -4.21 -3.21 14.24
C ASP A 41 -4.56 -2.07 13.25
N GLY A 42 -5.17 -2.41 12.11
CA GLY A 42 -5.55 -1.46 11.06
C GLY A 42 -4.39 -0.97 10.21
N ASN A 43 -3.18 -1.48 10.44
CA ASN A 43 -1.99 -1.20 9.63
C ASN A 43 -2.03 -1.83 8.23
N LEU A 44 -2.80 -2.91 8.05
CA LEU A 44 -3.03 -3.53 6.74
C LEU A 44 -4.42 -3.17 6.22
N PRO A 45 -4.56 -2.85 4.92
CA PRO A 45 -5.87 -2.68 4.32
C PRO A 45 -6.72 -3.95 4.50
N PRO A 46 -8.04 -3.80 4.73
CA PRO A 46 -8.93 -4.94 4.96
C PRO A 46 -8.95 -5.92 3.79
N GLY A 47 -8.61 -5.46 2.58
CA GLY A 47 -8.42 -6.32 1.41
C GLY A 47 -7.32 -7.37 1.56
N PHE A 48 -6.22 -7.01 2.22
CA PHE A 48 -5.11 -7.91 2.48
C PHE A 48 -5.30 -8.71 3.77
N GLU A 49 -5.91 -8.10 4.79
CA GLU A 49 -6.13 -8.73 6.10
C GLU A 49 -7.19 -9.84 6.05
N ASN A 50 -8.32 -9.60 5.38
CA ASN A 50 -9.43 -10.55 5.34
C ASN A 50 -9.08 -11.94 4.75
N PRO A 51 -8.32 -12.06 3.64
CA PRO A 51 -7.91 -13.37 3.12
C PRO A 51 -6.85 -14.09 3.97
N LEU A 52 -6.13 -13.37 4.83
CA LEU A 52 -5.16 -13.96 5.76
C LEU A 52 -5.84 -14.61 6.96
N LYS A 53 -7.05 -14.17 7.31
CA LYS A 53 -7.81 -14.68 8.45
C LYS A 53 -8.00 -16.19 8.36
N GLY A 54 -7.61 -16.90 9.41
CA GLY A 54 -7.73 -18.36 9.48
C GLY A 54 -6.60 -19.16 8.82
N LEU A 55 -5.64 -18.51 8.14
CA LEU A 55 -4.41 -19.17 7.73
C LEU A 55 -3.57 -19.56 8.95
N LYS A 56 -2.67 -20.50 8.75
CA LYS A 56 -1.87 -21.15 9.80
C LYS A 56 -0.39 -21.06 9.47
N LYS A 57 0.46 -21.39 10.44
CA LYS A 57 1.91 -21.35 10.22
C LYS A 57 2.31 -22.33 9.11
N GLY A 58 3.03 -21.84 8.11
CA GLY A 58 3.49 -22.61 6.95
C GLY A 58 2.51 -22.66 5.78
N GLU A 59 1.33 -22.04 5.89
CA GLU A 59 0.39 -21.92 4.77
C GLU A 59 0.79 -20.79 3.82
N THR A 60 0.51 -21.00 2.53
CA THR A 60 0.67 -19.98 1.49
C THR A 60 -0.67 -19.65 0.87
N GLY A 61 -0.91 -18.37 0.63
CA GLY A 61 -2.11 -17.87 -0.04
C GLY A 61 -1.75 -17.03 -1.26
N CYS A 62 -2.62 -17.06 -2.27
CA CYS A 62 -2.53 -16.17 -3.43
C CYS A 62 -3.89 -15.53 -3.62
N PHE A 63 -3.95 -14.21 -3.52
CA PHE A 63 -5.18 -13.46 -3.55
C PHE A 63 -5.09 -12.31 -4.53
N THR A 64 -6.10 -12.17 -5.39
CA THR A 64 -6.21 -11.03 -6.29
C THR A 64 -6.94 -9.91 -5.56
N ILE A 65 -6.24 -8.81 -5.28
CA ILE A 65 -6.77 -7.65 -4.58
C ILE A 65 -7.09 -6.57 -5.61
N THR A 66 -8.36 -6.18 -5.67
CA THR A 66 -8.80 -5.04 -6.50
C THR A 66 -8.25 -3.74 -5.93
N PRO A 67 -8.09 -2.69 -6.75
CA PRO A 67 -7.54 -1.42 -6.30
C PRO A 67 -8.27 -0.84 -5.08
N GLU A 68 -9.61 -0.95 -5.04
CA GLU A 68 -10.44 -0.49 -3.92
C GLU A 68 -10.05 -1.09 -2.56
N HIS A 69 -9.48 -2.29 -2.58
CA HIS A 69 -9.09 -3.08 -1.41
C HIS A 69 -7.58 -3.05 -1.14
N ALA A 70 -6.78 -2.52 -2.06
CA ALA A 70 -5.33 -2.37 -1.93
C ALA A 70 -4.93 -0.91 -1.64
N PHE A 71 -4.64 -0.14 -2.70
CA PHE A 71 -4.15 1.24 -2.63
C PHE A 71 -5.24 2.29 -2.96
N GLY A 72 -6.49 1.86 -3.03
CA GLY A 72 -7.62 2.66 -3.51
C GLY A 72 -7.72 2.72 -5.04
N GLN A 73 -8.85 3.22 -5.53
CA GLN A 73 -8.98 3.63 -6.93
C GLN A 73 -8.31 4.98 -7.15
N GLN A 74 -7.90 5.25 -8.40
CA GLN A 74 -7.56 6.61 -8.78
C GLN A 74 -8.79 7.48 -8.55
N ASN A 75 -8.70 8.40 -7.60
CA ASN A 75 -9.76 9.34 -7.34
C ASN A 75 -9.41 10.64 -8.06
N PRO A 76 -10.23 11.11 -9.02
CA PRO A 76 -10.05 12.43 -9.60
C PRO A 76 -10.17 13.55 -8.55
N GLN A 77 -10.80 13.30 -7.40
CA GLN A 77 -10.81 14.25 -6.27
C GLN A 77 -9.46 14.35 -5.55
N ASN A 78 -8.56 13.39 -5.72
CA ASN A 78 -7.18 13.50 -5.24
C ASN A 78 -6.33 14.36 -6.19
N VAL A 79 -6.87 14.85 -7.31
CA VAL A 79 -6.19 15.87 -8.10
C VAL A 79 -6.44 17.22 -7.43
N GLN A 80 -5.38 17.86 -6.95
CA GLN A 80 -5.48 19.20 -6.36
C GLN A 80 -4.83 20.24 -7.27
N LEU A 81 -5.43 21.43 -7.25
CA LEU A 81 -4.89 22.61 -7.91
C LEU A 81 -4.02 23.37 -6.92
N LEU A 82 -2.71 23.24 -7.09
CA LEU A 82 -1.71 23.99 -6.34
C LEU A 82 -1.35 25.26 -7.10
N LYS A 83 -0.89 26.30 -6.39
CA LYS A 83 -0.33 27.47 -7.06
C LYS A 83 1.12 27.19 -7.38
N LEU A 84 1.63 27.80 -8.45
CA LEU A 84 3.06 27.72 -8.77
C LEU A 84 3.95 28.17 -7.59
N ASP A 85 3.45 29.14 -6.80
CA ASP A 85 4.10 29.66 -5.59
C ASP A 85 4.30 28.60 -4.49
N ASP A 86 3.43 27.58 -4.40
CA ASP A 86 3.55 26.50 -3.41
C ASP A 86 4.76 25.59 -3.70
N PHE A 87 5.29 25.61 -4.94
CA PHE A 87 6.47 24.85 -5.33
C PHE A 87 7.79 25.59 -5.03
N GLY A 88 7.72 26.86 -4.60
CA GLY A 88 8.89 27.66 -4.24
C GLY A 88 9.85 27.89 -5.42
N ASP A 89 11.12 27.53 -5.24
CA ASP A 89 12.16 27.61 -6.29
C ASP A 89 12.12 26.40 -7.25
N GLU A 90 11.35 25.36 -6.94
CA GLU A 90 11.21 24.20 -7.82
C GLU A 90 10.21 24.52 -8.94
N THR A 91 10.63 24.34 -10.18
CA THR A 91 9.76 24.58 -11.34
C THR A 91 9.01 23.29 -11.66
N PRO A 92 7.69 23.21 -11.37
CA PRO A 92 6.92 22.02 -11.71
C PRO A 92 6.95 21.81 -13.22
N GLU A 93 7.26 20.60 -13.66
CA GLU A 93 7.16 20.19 -15.06
C GLU A 93 6.04 19.17 -15.21
N ILE A 94 5.30 19.21 -16.33
CA ILE A 94 4.26 18.23 -16.61
C ILE A 94 4.88 16.83 -16.67
N GLY A 95 4.36 15.91 -15.85
CA GLY A 95 4.89 14.55 -15.67
C GLY A 95 5.98 14.43 -14.60
N MET A 96 6.38 15.52 -13.95
CA MET A 96 7.29 15.49 -12.80
C MET A 96 6.60 14.85 -11.60
N VAL A 97 7.29 13.90 -10.96
CA VAL A 97 6.87 13.25 -9.73
C VAL A 97 7.59 13.93 -8.57
N MET A 98 6.83 14.45 -7.61
CA MET A 98 7.34 15.09 -6.40
C MET A 98 6.76 14.41 -5.16
N SER A 99 7.50 14.39 -4.06
CA SER A 99 6.99 13.89 -2.77
C SER A 99 6.39 15.05 -1.97
N PHE A 100 5.12 14.94 -1.63
CA PHE A 100 4.40 15.90 -0.79
C PHE A 100 4.10 15.30 0.57
N ALA A 101 3.92 16.16 1.58
CA ALA A 101 3.45 15.72 2.89
C ALA A 101 1.93 15.55 2.87
N ASP A 102 1.45 14.38 3.31
CA ASP A 102 0.03 14.11 3.50
C ASP A 102 -0.48 14.75 4.79
N ALA A 103 -1.80 14.95 4.90
CA ALA A 103 -2.46 15.42 6.12
C ALA A 103 -2.23 14.49 7.33
N ALA A 104 -1.95 13.20 7.09
CA ALA A 104 -1.58 12.24 8.12
C ALA A 104 -0.08 12.27 8.51
N GLY A 105 0.71 13.18 7.93
CA GLY A 105 2.16 13.26 8.15
C GLY A 105 2.97 12.19 7.40
N GLY A 106 2.34 11.46 6.48
CA GLY A 106 3.02 10.57 5.54
C GLY A 106 3.58 11.32 4.33
N GLU A 107 4.35 10.63 3.51
CA GLU A 107 4.85 11.14 2.23
C GLU A 107 4.00 10.53 1.11
N LEU A 108 3.42 11.37 0.26
CA LEU A 108 2.68 10.92 -0.91
C LEU A 108 3.32 11.44 -2.21
N PRO A 109 3.49 10.59 -3.23
CA PRO A 109 3.92 11.04 -4.54
C PRO A 109 2.78 11.82 -5.22
N GLY A 110 3.07 13.04 -5.66
CA GLY A 110 2.22 13.86 -6.50
C GLY A 110 2.82 13.99 -7.90
N VAL A 111 2.01 13.79 -8.94
CA VAL A 111 2.43 13.92 -10.34
C VAL A 111 1.76 15.13 -10.97
N VAL A 112 2.55 16.03 -11.56
CA VAL A 112 1.99 17.19 -12.26
C VAL A 112 1.28 16.74 -13.54
N LYS A 113 -0.03 16.93 -13.60
CA LYS A 113 -0.88 16.60 -14.75
C LYS A 113 -0.88 17.68 -15.81
N SER A 114 -1.03 18.92 -15.37
CA SER A 114 -1.14 20.09 -16.24
C SER A 114 -0.66 21.34 -15.50
N ILE A 115 -0.22 22.34 -16.27
CA ILE A 115 0.14 23.65 -15.74
C ILE A 115 -0.62 24.70 -16.56
N GLU A 116 -1.53 25.43 -15.91
CA GLU A 116 -2.28 26.55 -16.50
C GLU A 116 -1.90 27.86 -15.82
N GLY A 117 -0.91 28.56 -16.38
CA GLY A 117 -0.46 29.86 -15.91
C GLY A 117 0.13 29.79 -14.50
N ASN A 118 -0.66 30.16 -13.49
CA ASN A 118 -0.25 30.13 -12.07
C ASN A 118 -0.92 28.97 -11.28
N GLN A 119 -1.66 28.09 -11.95
CA GLN A 119 -2.28 26.91 -11.35
C GLN A 119 -1.62 25.65 -11.91
N VAL A 120 -1.31 24.72 -11.02
CA VAL A 120 -0.68 23.44 -11.32
C VAL A 120 -1.62 22.35 -10.83
N GLU A 121 -2.10 21.52 -11.75
CA GLU A 121 -2.86 20.32 -11.40
C GLU A 121 -1.87 19.23 -10.99
N VAL A 122 -1.94 18.81 -9.73
CA VAL A 122 -1.13 17.71 -9.21
C VAL A 122 -2.05 16.56 -8.83
N ASP A 123 -1.78 15.41 -9.43
CA ASP A 123 -2.43 14.15 -9.14
C ASP A 123 -1.71 13.46 -7.98
N PHE A 124 -2.37 13.40 -6.83
CA PHE A 124 -1.87 12.78 -5.60
C PHE A 124 -2.24 11.30 -5.47
N ASN A 125 -2.69 10.66 -6.56
CA ASN A 125 -3.00 9.24 -6.49
C ASN A 125 -1.72 8.43 -6.33
N HIS A 126 -1.81 7.40 -5.49
CA HIS A 126 -0.73 6.44 -5.35
C HIS A 126 -0.40 5.83 -6.72
N PRO A 127 0.87 5.60 -7.09
CA PRO A 127 1.25 5.04 -8.40
C PRO A 127 0.61 3.67 -8.71
N LEU A 128 0.14 2.98 -7.66
CA LEU A 128 -0.54 1.69 -7.72
C LEU A 128 -2.06 1.80 -7.58
N ALA A 129 -2.60 3.01 -7.34
CA ALA A 129 -4.03 3.23 -7.24
C ALA A 129 -4.71 2.91 -8.57
N GLY A 130 -5.89 2.30 -8.52
CA GLY A 130 -6.63 1.87 -9.70
C GLY A 130 -6.08 0.61 -10.38
N ARG A 131 -4.98 0.01 -9.89
CA ARG A 131 -4.44 -1.23 -10.43
C ARG A 131 -4.82 -2.44 -9.58
N THR A 132 -5.21 -3.52 -10.23
CA THR A 132 -5.40 -4.83 -9.59
C THR A 132 -4.03 -5.43 -9.29
N LEU A 133 -3.86 -5.90 -8.06
CA LEU A 133 -2.61 -6.50 -7.59
C LEU A 133 -2.85 -7.95 -7.19
N THR A 134 -1.93 -8.83 -7.54
CA THR A 134 -1.85 -10.18 -6.98
C THR A 134 -0.99 -10.13 -5.74
N PHE A 135 -1.58 -10.52 -4.61
CA PHE A 135 -0.95 -10.64 -3.32
C PHE A 135 -0.67 -12.11 -3.01
N ASP A 136 0.58 -12.51 -3.19
CA ASP A 136 1.08 -13.79 -2.74
C ASP A 136 1.60 -13.64 -1.31
N VAL A 137 1.22 -14.53 -0.41
CA VAL A 137 1.63 -14.54 0.99
C VAL A 137 2.06 -15.92 1.43
N GLU A 138 3.04 -15.96 2.32
CA GLU A 138 3.57 -17.16 2.94
C GLU A 138 3.73 -16.92 4.43
N VAL A 139 2.86 -17.54 5.22
CA VAL A 139 2.85 -17.39 6.67
C VAL A 139 4.01 -18.19 7.24
N LEU A 140 4.97 -17.50 7.84
CA LEU A 140 6.14 -18.12 8.45
C LEU A 140 5.91 -18.43 9.93
N GLU A 141 5.27 -17.51 10.63
CA GLU A 141 5.02 -17.63 12.07
C GLU A 141 3.79 -16.83 12.47
N VAL A 142 3.05 -17.36 13.45
CA VAL A 142 1.89 -16.72 14.05
C VAL A 142 2.05 -16.82 15.56
N THR A 143 2.07 -15.68 16.23
CA THR A 143 2.26 -15.56 17.68
C THR A 143 1.15 -14.70 18.27
N PRO A 144 0.56 -15.07 19.42
CA PRO A 144 -0.42 -14.22 20.07
C PRO A 144 0.27 -12.96 20.65
N VAL A 145 -0.23 -11.76 20.32
CA VAL A 145 0.27 -10.52 20.91
C VAL A 145 -0.23 -10.46 22.35
N THR A 146 0.69 -10.59 23.30
CA THR A 146 0.36 -10.35 24.72
C THR A 146 0.56 -8.88 25.00
N THR A 147 -0.49 -8.06 24.80
CA THR A 147 -0.51 -6.70 25.32
C THR A 147 -0.54 -6.78 26.85
N HIS A 148 0.53 -6.31 27.49
CA HIS A 148 0.73 -6.43 28.94
C HIS A 148 -0.03 -5.38 29.75
#